data_AF-Q2QWX5-F1
#
_entry.id   AF-Q2QWX5-F1
#
_cell.length_a   1.000
_cell.length_b   1.000
_cell.length_c   1.000
_cell.angle_alpha   90.00
_cell.angle_beta   90.00
_cell.angle_gamma   90.00
#
_symmetry.space_group_name_H-M   'P 1'
#
loop_
_entity.id
_entity.type
_entity.pdbx_description
1 polymer ?
#
loop_
_entity_poly.entity_id
_entity_poly.type
_entity_poly.pdbx_seq_one_letter_code
_entity_poly.pdbx_strand_id
1 'polypeptide(L)'
;MSQVGSVPVDDTSADAAAAPEEEKKKKKMAGAIFDTQLIIREPVTGTGAASHRTTTTGFPFSVSLSLAAPPAISHVHLHPMAAPHTLKHGLSSLLAADAHHLLLCVVVPVKTRYYSYDHPEEFFVYTAASALTPTLTRLPAFPDGRQRSSGDIGILTHGGGGFTVSSLQMWMVGEGTITVKELEEGTAIIEEFAKLTLLHCSGGDRDNNNSSSNSWVVKKLALPPFDSDYGGHSGLISKWSSQIAFSHGGKVYWASYNIGLIFCDVLESLPKLQLIKFPFPESEIQLLFHVKTDNCGPTASFRTVGVSDGKIKFVDVDKCRSRPSAIVIRAWTLQMPQMVWKLDDVLDVNGLWGSASFKKYGLHQWVPEYPVVSLLDPHIVHFVLRQPIYHEQVWMITVDMRAKSVVSCKNYPNGEKGYEYKGLLFNPYYISSELSK
;
A
#
# COMPACT_ATOMS: atom_id res chain seq x y z
N MET A 1 36.49 -43.83 67.56
CA MET A 1 37.60 -44.57 66.92
C MET A 1 37.31 -44.57 65.42
N SER A 2 37.81 -43.55 64.71
CA SER A 2 39.06 -43.61 63.90
C SER A 2 38.86 -44.46 62.64
N GLN A 3 38.52 -43.83 61.51
CA GLN A 3 39.45 -43.35 60.46
C GLN A 3 40.23 -44.48 59.78
N VAL A 4 40.03 -44.64 58.46
CA VAL A 4 40.99 -44.56 57.33
C VAL A 4 40.12 -44.51 56.07
N GLY A 5 40.29 -43.70 55.03
CA GLY A 5 41.33 -42.74 54.63
C GLY A 5 40.87 -42.05 53.33
N SER A 6 41.50 -40.93 53.01
CA SER A 6 41.10 -39.96 51.99
C SER A 6 42.03 -39.96 50.75
N VAL A 7 41.42 -39.95 49.54
CA VAL A 7 41.62 -39.01 48.39
C VAL A 7 42.91 -39.19 47.50
N PRO A 8 43.05 -38.76 46.20
CA PRO A 8 42.24 -37.84 45.35
C PRO A 8 42.07 -38.14 43.80
N VAL A 9 41.28 -37.26 43.15
CA VAL A 9 41.51 -36.46 41.89
C VAL A 9 40.43 -36.59 40.78
N ASP A 10 39.84 -35.43 40.47
CA ASP A 10 39.13 -34.89 39.28
C ASP A 10 38.93 -35.75 38.01
N ASP A 11 37.73 -35.68 37.43
CA ASP A 11 37.53 -34.79 36.27
C ASP A 11 36.04 -34.56 35.91
N THR A 12 35.80 -33.33 35.46
CA THR A 12 34.55 -32.71 35.01
C THR A 12 33.79 -33.44 33.90
N SER A 13 32.45 -33.50 33.98
CA SER A 13 31.56 -32.91 32.95
C SER A 13 30.10 -32.94 33.39
N ALA A 14 29.48 -31.76 33.46
CA ALA A 14 28.04 -31.60 33.59
C ALA A 14 27.37 -31.83 32.23
N ASP A 15 26.41 -32.74 32.17
CA ASP A 15 25.50 -32.89 31.03
C ASP A 15 24.09 -32.48 31.49
N ALA A 16 23.88 -31.16 31.51
CA ALA A 16 22.54 -30.59 31.56
C ALA A 16 22.04 -30.53 30.12
N ALA A 17 21.11 -31.44 29.80
CA ALA A 17 20.42 -31.51 28.53
C ALA A 17 19.77 -30.16 28.18
N ALA A 18 20.42 -29.41 27.30
CA ALA A 18 19.85 -28.24 26.64
C ALA A 18 18.90 -28.71 25.53
N ALA A 19 17.65 -28.23 25.58
CA ALA A 19 16.68 -28.35 24.50
C ALA A 19 17.25 -27.75 23.20
N PRO A 20 16.93 -28.30 22.02
CA PRO A 20 17.62 -27.95 20.78
C PRO A 20 17.25 -26.54 20.32
N GLU A 21 18.27 -25.85 19.81
CA GLU A 21 18.30 -24.49 19.29
C GLU A 21 17.42 -24.27 18.04
N GLU A 22 16.11 -24.47 18.12
CA GLU A 22 15.18 -24.10 17.04
C GLU A 22 14.82 -22.59 17.04
N GLU A 23 15.32 -21.83 18.02
CA GLU A 23 15.03 -20.40 18.19
C GLU A 23 16.10 -19.45 17.61
N LYS A 24 17.17 -19.96 16.98
CA LYS A 24 18.28 -19.14 16.46
C LYS A 24 18.58 -19.38 14.98
N LYS A 25 17.67 -18.92 14.11
CA LYS A 25 17.94 -18.29 12.79
C LYS A 25 16.63 -18.06 12.00
N LYS A 26 15.60 -17.46 12.61
CA LYS A 26 14.68 -16.65 11.80
C LYS A 26 15.50 -15.47 11.29
N LYS A 27 15.93 -15.50 10.03
CA LYS A 27 16.40 -14.31 9.30
C LYS A 27 15.43 -13.19 9.66
N LYS A 28 15.89 -12.16 10.37
CA LYS A 28 15.03 -11.13 10.97
C LYS A 28 14.25 -10.47 9.84
N MET A 29 13.01 -10.89 9.66
CA MET A 29 12.12 -10.40 8.60
C MET A 29 11.92 -8.92 8.89
N ALA A 30 12.26 -8.06 7.93
CA ALA A 30 12.14 -6.62 8.08
C ALA A 30 11.00 -6.14 7.19
N GLY A 31 9.87 -5.75 7.80
CA GLY A 31 8.84 -5.02 7.06
C GLY A 31 9.42 -3.68 6.61
N ALA A 32 9.19 -3.32 5.35
CA ALA A 32 9.58 -2.03 4.79
C ALA A 32 8.32 -1.19 4.54
N ILE A 33 8.41 0.12 4.82
CA ILE A 33 7.39 1.10 4.44
C ILE A 33 7.95 1.90 3.27
N PHE A 34 7.28 1.84 2.12
CA PHE A 34 7.66 2.56 0.92
C PHE A 34 6.87 3.85 0.77
N ASP A 35 7.58 4.92 0.43
CA ASP A 35 6.99 6.03 -0.31
C ASP A 35 6.55 5.51 -1.68
N THR A 36 5.35 5.90 -2.12
CA THR A 36 4.81 5.50 -3.41
C THR A 36 5.47 6.23 -4.58
N GLN A 37 6.24 7.31 -4.37
CA GLN A 37 6.97 7.95 -5.46
C GLN A 37 8.32 7.31 -5.75
N LEU A 38 8.61 7.08 -7.04
CA LEU A 38 9.93 6.62 -7.46
C LEU A 38 10.93 7.78 -7.47
N ILE A 39 12.08 7.58 -6.83
CA ILE A 39 13.15 8.57 -6.77
C ILE A 39 14.09 8.35 -7.96
N ILE A 40 14.13 9.32 -8.87
CA ILE A 40 15.09 9.31 -9.98
C ILE A 40 16.49 9.56 -9.41
N ARG A 41 17.47 8.74 -9.81
CA ARG A 41 18.88 8.89 -9.46
C ARG A 41 19.75 8.64 -10.67
N GLU A 42 20.75 9.49 -10.88
CA GLU A 42 21.77 9.19 -11.88
C GLU A 42 22.43 7.83 -11.61
N PRO A 43 22.84 7.10 -12.67
CA PRO A 43 23.50 5.81 -12.49
C PRO A 43 24.79 6.01 -11.70
N VAL A 44 24.86 5.43 -10.50
CA VAL A 44 26.12 5.34 -9.76
C VAL A 44 26.91 4.18 -10.38
N THR A 45 28.11 4.48 -10.87
CA THR A 45 29.06 3.47 -11.35
C THR A 45 29.46 2.55 -10.19
N GLY A 46 28.79 1.41 -10.08
CA GLY A 46 29.09 0.35 -9.13
C GLY A 46 28.57 0.64 -7.71
N THR A 47 27.42 0.07 -7.37
CA THR A 47 27.13 -0.70 -6.14
C THR A 47 25.62 -0.82 -5.97
N GLY A 48 25.08 -2.02 -6.19
CA GLY A 48 23.68 -2.36 -5.99
C GLY A 48 23.20 -3.39 -7.02
N ALA A 49 22.48 -4.41 -6.56
CA ALA A 49 21.78 -5.32 -7.47
C ALA A 49 20.63 -4.54 -8.12
N ALA A 50 20.85 -4.04 -9.34
CA ALA A 50 19.86 -3.31 -10.12
C ALA A 50 19.36 -4.18 -11.28
N SER A 51 18.08 -4.06 -11.61
CA SER A 51 17.46 -4.77 -12.74
C SER A 51 17.18 -3.80 -13.88
N HIS A 52 17.41 -4.21 -15.12
CA HIS A 52 17.35 -3.35 -16.31
C HIS A 52 16.13 -3.64 -17.19
N ARG A 53 15.50 -2.58 -17.75
CA ARG A 53 14.48 -2.66 -18.80
C ARG A 53 14.54 -1.45 -19.74
N THR A 54 13.82 -1.59 -20.85
CA THR A 54 13.58 -0.51 -21.82
C THR A 54 12.08 -0.26 -21.93
N THR A 55 11.69 1.01 -22.03
CA THR A 55 10.31 1.42 -22.32
C THR A 55 9.92 1.17 -23.78
N THR A 56 8.64 1.31 -24.10
CA THR A 56 8.15 1.28 -25.49
C THR A 56 8.80 2.35 -26.36
N THR A 57 9.19 3.47 -25.75
CA THR A 57 9.88 4.59 -26.41
C THR A 57 11.37 4.35 -26.61
N GLY A 58 11.88 3.18 -26.22
CA GLY A 58 13.29 2.85 -26.31
C GLY A 58 14.15 3.44 -25.18
N PHE A 59 13.54 4.02 -24.14
CA PHE A 59 14.25 4.65 -23.04
C PHE A 59 14.77 3.60 -22.05
N PRO A 60 16.10 3.46 -21.88
CA PRO A 60 16.69 2.46 -20.98
C PRO A 60 16.76 2.98 -19.54
N PHE A 61 16.37 2.14 -18.60
CA PHE A 61 16.48 2.43 -17.18
C PHE A 61 16.74 1.17 -16.35
N SER A 62 17.21 1.35 -15.12
CA SER A 62 17.25 0.29 -14.12
C SER A 62 16.54 0.69 -12.84
N VAL A 63 16.16 -0.30 -12.03
CA VAL A 63 15.51 -0.10 -10.73
C VAL A 63 16.34 -0.72 -9.62
N SER A 64 16.48 0.01 -8.51
CA SER A 64 17.11 -0.49 -7.27
C SER A 64 16.29 -0.13 -6.03
N LEU A 65 16.53 -0.83 -4.93
CA LEU A 65 15.82 -0.62 -3.66
C LEU A 65 16.78 -0.12 -2.58
N SER A 66 16.32 0.86 -1.79
CA SER A 66 16.99 1.30 -0.56
C SER A 66 16.11 0.94 0.63
N LEU A 67 16.38 -0.22 1.26
CA LEU A 67 15.58 -0.75 2.37
C LEU A 67 16.03 -0.21 3.74
N ALA A 68 15.08 0.35 4.48
CA ALA A 68 15.23 0.86 5.83
C ALA A 68 14.15 0.29 6.77
N ALA A 69 14.50 0.11 8.05
CA ALA A 69 13.54 -0.35 9.06
C ALA A 69 12.66 0.83 9.53
N PRO A 70 11.33 0.65 9.65
CA PRO A 70 10.44 1.67 10.20
C PRO A 70 10.90 2.18 11.56
N PRO A 71 10.75 3.49 11.88
CA PRO A 71 10.02 4.51 11.11
C PRO A 71 10.81 5.15 9.96
N ALA A 72 12.00 4.63 9.62
CA ALA A 72 12.69 5.08 8.40
C ALA A 72 11.98 4.52 7.15
N ILE A 73 11.84 5.36 6.13
CA ILE A 73 11.15 5.03 4.89
C ILE A 73 12.12 4.37 3.92
N SER A 74 11.63 3.32 3.25
CA SER A 74 12.30 2.64 2.14
C SER A 74 11.93 3.30 0.82
N HIS A 75 12.83 3.25 -0.15
CA HIS A 75 12.65 3.93 -1.43
C HIS A 75 12.91 3.00 -2.62
N VAL A 76 12.14 3.20 -3.68
CA VAL A 76 12.40 2.64 -5.01
C VAL A 76 13.14 3.70 -5.82
N HIS A 77 14.30 3.34 -6.37
CA HIS A 77 15.11 4.21 -7.20
C HIS A 77 14.98 3.86 -8.66
N LEU A 78 14.75 4.88 -9.48
CA LEU A 78 14.72 4.78 -10.93
C LEU A 78 16.01 5.38 -11.49
N HIS A 79 16.78 4.58 -12.22
CA HIS A 79 18.08 4.95 -12.75
C HIS A 79 18.02 5.09 -14.28
N PRO A 80 17.72 6.28 -14.82
CA PRO A 80 17.80 6.53 -16.26
C PRO A 80 19.23 6.31 -16.75
N MET A 81 19.40 5.50 -17.79
CA MET A 81 20.72 5.19 -18.36
C MET A 81 21.09 6.11 -19.53
N ALA A 82 20.13 6.90 -20.01
CA ALA A 82 20.33 7.95 -20.98
C ALA A 82 19.54 9.19 -20.54
N ALA A 83 20.12 10.38 -20.73
CA ALA A 83 19.46 11.69 -20.60
C ALA A 83 18.53 11.83 -19.35
N PRO A 84 19.08 12.01 -18.14
CA PRO A 84 18.28 12.03 -16.90
C PRO A 84 17.19 13.10 -16.85
N HIS A 85 17.34 14.18 -17.62
CA HIS A 85 16.41 15.31 -17.70
C HIS A 85 15.07 14.98 -18.39
N THR A 86 14.92 13.83 -19.06
CA THR A 86 13.64 13.43 -19.65
C THR A 86 12.66 12.96 -18.58
N LEU A 87 13.15 12.32 -17.51
CA LEU A 87 12.29 11.86 -16.43
C LEU A 87 11.98 13.01 -15.48
N LYS A 88 10.70 13.14 -15.15
CA LYS A 88 10.25 14.08 -14.12
C LYS A 88 9.88 13.31 -12.87
N HIS A 89 10.44 13.78 -11.78
CA HIS A 89 10.07 13.38 -10.45
C HIS A 89 8.55 13.53 -10.20
N GLY A 90 7.98 12.61 -9.42
CA GLY A 90 6.55 12.61 -9.07
C GLY A 90 5.59 12.02 -10.11
N LEU A 91 6.05 11.67 -11.32
CA LEU A 91 5.20 11.03 -12.33
C LEU A 91 5.21 9.49 -12.26
N SER A 92 6.30 8.89 -11.78
CA SER A 92 6.44 7.43 -11.65
C SER A 92 6.15 6.99 -10.22
N SER A 93 5.43 5.88 -10.04
CA SER A 93 4.93 5.45 -8.74
C SER A 93 4.97 3.93 -8.50
N LEU A 94 5.05 3.53 -7.23
CA LEU A 94 4.78 2.19 -6.74
C LEU A 94 3.26 2.09 -6.49
N LEU A 95 2.61 1.15 -7.16
CA LEU A 95 1.15 0.99 -7.15
C LEU A 95 0.66 -0.02 -6.12
N ALA A 96 1.36 -1.14 -6.02
CA ALA A 96 1.02 -2.24 -5.13
C ALA A 96 2.25 -3.09 -4.82
N ALA A 97 2.20 -3.82 -3.72
CA ALA A 97 3.24 -4.78 -3.35
C ALA A 97 2.61 -6.02 -2.73
N ASP A 98 3.19 -7.18 -3.01
CA ASP A 98 2.85 -8.43 -2.34
C ASP A 98 4.06 -9.36 -2.31
N ALA A 99 4.40 -9.86 -1.12
CA ALA A 99 5.64 -10.59 -0.86
C ALA A 99 6.86 -9.91 -1.52
N HIS A 100 7.52 -10.59 -2.47
CA HIS A 100 8.71 -10.12 -3.17
C HIS A 100 8.43 -9.40 -4.50
N HIS A 101 7.17 -9.13 -4.84
CA HIS A 101 6.79 -8.42 -6.05
C HIS A 101 6.35 -6.99 -5.75
N LEU A 102 6.92 -6.03 -6.49
CA LEU A 102 6.55 -4.62 -6.46
C LEU A 102 6.01 -4.22 -7.84
N LEU A 103 4.80 -3.69 -7.89
CA LEU A 103 4.19 -3.21 -9.13
C LEU A 103 4.46 -1.71 -9.29
N LEU A 104 5.15 -1.35 -10.37
CA LEU A 104 5.62 0.00 -10.67
C LEU A 104 4.88 0.55 -11.90
N CYS A 105 4.52 1.83 -11.85
CA CYS A 105 4.17 2.64 -13.00
C CYS A 105 5.35 3.57 -13.31
N VAL A 106 5.89 3.46 -14.51
CA VAL A 106 6.98 4.31 -15.00
C VAL A 106 6.44 5.18 -16.12
N VAL A 107 6.60 6.49 -15.96
CA VAL A 107 6.12 7.50 -16.92
C VAL A 107 7.32 8.18 -17.56
N VAL A 108 7.45 8.03 -18.88
CA VAL A 108 8.53 8.66 -19.65
C VAL A 108 7.93 9.69 -20.61
N PRO A 109 8.13 11.00 -20.38
CA PRO A 109 7.62 12.04 -21.25
C PRO A 109 8.11 11.90 -22.70
N VAL A 110 7.18 11.93 -23.64
CA VAL A 110 7.46 11.89 -25.09
C VAL A 110 7.11 13.23 -25.70
N LYS A 111 8.08 13.86 -26.37
CA LYS A 111 7.85 15.14 -27.04
C LYS A 111 6.95 14.95 -28.26
N THR A 112 5.87 15.73 -28.34
CA THR A 112 4.97 15.74 -29.49
C THR A 112 5.37 16.83 -30.50
N ARG A 113 4.72 16.84 -31.67
CA ARG A 113 4.98 17.81 -32.75
C ARG A 113 4.67 19.27 -32.38
N TYR A 114 3.90 19.53 -31.32
CA TYR A 114 3.38 20.87 -30.98
C TYR A 114 3.97 21.48 -29.71
N TYR A 115 5.20 21.13 -29.35
CA TYR A 115 5.83 21.54 -28.08
C TYR A 115 5.09 21.07 -26.81
N SER A 116 4.16 20.13 -26.93
CA SER A 116 3.57 19.42 -25.78
C SER A 116 4.31 18.10 -25.50
N TYR A 117 4.05 17.51 -24.33
CA TYR A 117 4.55 16.20 -23.96
C TYR A 117 3.38 15.25 -23.73
N ASP A 118 3.48 14.05 -24.28
CA ASP A 118 2.66 12.92 -23.87
C ASP A 118 3.34 12.22 -22.69
N HIS A 119 2.53 11.69 -21.76
CA HIS A 119 3.00 11.04 -20.54
C HIS A 119 2.48 9.59 -20.50
N PRO A 120 2.95 8.71 -21.40
CA PRO A 120 2.51 7.32 -21.43
C PRO A 120 2.90 6.60 -20.13
N GLU A 121 1.94 5.89 -19.55
CA GLU A 121 2.15 5.01 -18.41
C GLU A 121 2.58 3.63 -18.88
N GLU A 122 3.67 3.13 -18.33
CA GLU A 122 4.14 1.76 -18.54
C GLU A 122 4.24 1.02 -17.21
N PHE A 123 3.74 -0.21 -17.19
CA PHE A 123 3.67 -1.00 -15.96
C PHE A 123 4.78 -2.04 -15.93
N PHE A 124 5.44 -2.17 -14.79
CA PHE A 124 6.52 -3.12 -14.57
C PHE A 124 6.36 -3.81 -13.23
N VAL A 125 6.71 -5.09 -13.16
CA VAL A 125 6.84 -5.81 -11.90
C VAL A 125 8.32 -5.98 -11.59
N TYR A 126 8.76 -5.39 -10.49
CA TYR A 126 10.07 -5.64 -9.91
C TYR A 126 9.96 -6.84 -8.96
N THR A 127 10.70 -7.91 -9.27
CA THR A 127 10.77 -9.11 -8.45
C THR A 127 12.07 -9.08 -7.68
N ALA A 128 11.97 -8.90 -6.36
CA ALA A 128 13.06 -9.04 -5.41
C ALA A 128 13.33 -10.54 -5.17
N ALA A 129 13.74 -11.29 -6.20
CA ALA A 129 14.32 -12.61 -6.00
C ALA A 129 15.63 -12.46 -5.19
N SER A 130 16.10 -13.54 -4.54
CA SER A 130 17.33 -13.56 -3.71
C SER A 130 18.35 -12.55 -4.19
N ALA A 131 18.85 -11.69 -3.27
CA ALA A 131 19.53 -10.39 -3.48
C ALA A 131 20.60 -10.29 -4.59
N LEU A 132 20.96 -11.40 -5.21
CA LEU A 132 21.91 -11.55 -6.30
C LEU A 132 21.33 -11.26 -7.70
N THR A 133 20.02 -11.45 -7.95
CA THR A 133 19.44 -11.22 -9.29
C THR A 133 18.00 -10.73 -9.25
N PRO A 134 17.74 -9.45 -8.92
CA PRO A 134 16.42 -8.88 -9.09
C PRO A 134 16.05 -8.85 -10.58
N THR A 135 14.78 -9.04 -10.88
CA THR A 135 14.27 -8.95 -12.25
C THR A 135 13.24 -7.84 -12.34
N LEU A 136 13.13 -7.27 -13.54
CA LEU A 136 12.10 -6.30 -13.85
C LEU A 136 11.35 -6.87 -15.05
N THR A 137 10.03 -6.98 -14.97
CA THR A 137 9.18 -7.57 -16.03
C THR A 137 8.22 -6.50 -16.52
N ARG A 138 8.28 -6.17 -17.81
CA ARG A 138 7.36 -5.21 -18.42
C ARG A 138 6.03 -5.90 -18.66
N LEU A 139 4.93 -5.24 -18.31
CA LEU A 139 3.59 -5.72 -18.55
C LEU A 139 3.03 -5.15 -19.87
N PRO A 140 2.14 -5.87 -20.56
CA PRO A 140 1.37 -5.30 -21.66
C PRO A 140 0.49 -4.15 -21.17
N ALA A 141 0.23 -3.16 -22.04
CA ALA A 141 -0.71 -2.09 -21.74
C ALA A 141 -2.13 -2.64 -21.51
N PHE A 142 -2.93 -1.97 -20.68
CA PHE A 142 -4.32 -2.34 -20.47
C PHE A 142 -5.09 -2.33 -21.80
N PRO A 143 -5.97 -3.33 -22.05
CA PRO A 143 -6.56 -3.57 -23.37
C PRO A 143 -7.51 -2.47 -23.86
N ASP A 144 -8.01 -1.63 -22.95
CA ASP A 144 -8.91 -0.51 -23.30
C ASP A 144 -8.19 0.84 -23.46
N GLY A 145 -6.86 0.87 -23.30
CA GLY A 145 -6.05 2.08 -23.44
C GLY A 145 -6.39 3.20 -22.45
N ARG A 146 -7.20 2.92 -21.41
CA ARG A 146 -7.60 3.93 -20.43
C ARG A 146 -6.61 3.97 -19.27
N GLN A 147 -6.36 5.18 -18.78
CA GLN A 147 -5.60 5.40 -17.55
C GLN A 147 -6.31 4.75 -16.36
N ARG A 148 -5.53 4.27 -15.38
CA ARG A 148 -6.04 3.65 -14.16
C ARG A 148 -5.66 4.50 -12.96
N SER A 149 -6.53 4.57 -11.95
CA SER A 149 -6.13 5.13 -10.66
C SER A 149 -5.19 4.15 -9.98
N SER A 150 -4.22 4.63 -9.21
CA SER A 150 -3.26 3.78 -8.51
C SER A 150 -3.94 2.74 -7.60
N GLY A 151 -4.96 3.16 -6.85
CA GLY A 151 -5.70 2.29 -5.94
C GLY A 151 -6.58 1.25 -6.65
N ASP A 152 -6.81 1.35 -7.95
CA ASP A 152 -7.58 0.36 -8.72
C ASP A 152 -6.75 -0.88 -9.02
N ILE A 153 -5.42 -0.80 -8.95
CA ILE A 153 -4.51 -1.86 -9.39
C ILE A 153 -3.88 -2.57 -8.19
N GLY A 154 -4.08 -3.88 -8.10
CA GLY A 154 -3.47 -4.76 -7.11
C GLY A 154 -2.55 -5.80 -7.75
N ILE A 155 -1.70 -6.41 -6.92
CA ILE A 155 -0.84 -7.54 -7.30
C ILE A 155 -0.96 -8.64 -6.25
N LEU A 156 -1.13 -9.89 -6.71
CA LEU A 156 -1.17 -11.09 -5.88
C LEU A 156 -0.05 -12.04 -6.29
N THR A 157 0.87 -12.32 -5.39
CA THR A 157 1.88 -13.36 -5.53
C THR A 157 1.26 -14.71 -5.23
N HIS A 158 1.56 -15.71 -6.05
CA HIS A 158 1.10 -17.09 -5.85
C HIS A 158 2.21 -18.10 -6.16
N GLY A 159 1.91 -19.38 -5.94
CA GLY A 159 2.90 -20.47 -6.02
C GLY A 159 3.70 -20.50 -7.33
N GLY A 160 4.93 -21.01 -7.25
CA GLY A 160 5.84 -21.11 -8.40
C GLY A 160 6.53 -19.81 -8.80
N GLY A 161 6.52 -18.79 -7.93
CA GLY A 161 7.09 -17.47 -8.23
C GLY A 161 6.28 -16.66 -9.25
N GLY A 162 5.03 -17.06 -9.49
CA GLY A 162 4.11 -16.33 -10.35
C GLY A 162 3.39 -15.22 -9.59
N PHE A 163 2.77 -14.33 -10.36
CA PHE A 163 1.95 -13.25 -9.83
C PHE A 163 0.76 -12.97 -10.76
N THR A 164 -0.29 -12.41 -10.19
CA THR A 164 -1.45 -11.91 -10.92
C THR A 164 -1.58 -10.41 -10.67
N VAL A 165 -1.63 -9.63 -11.74
CA VAL A 165 -1.97 -8.20 -11.67
C VAL A 165 -3.46 -8.06 -11.97
N SER A 166 -4.14 -7.26 -11.16
CA SER A 166 -5.59 -7.08 -11.27
C SER A 166 -5.97 -5.61 -11.19
N SER A 167 -6.87 -5.16 -12.04
CA SER A 167 -7.48 -3.82 -11.97
C SER A 167 -8.99 -3.94 -11.83
N LEU A 168 -9.57 -3.25 -10.84
CA LEU A 168 -11.02 -3.22 -10.62
C LEU A 168 -11.55 -1.81 -10.90
N GLN A 169 -12.54 -1.72 -11.78
CA GLN A 169 -13.22 -0.47 -12.11
C GLN A 169 -14.73 -0.65 -11.99
N MET A 170 -15.42 0.38 -11.51
CA MET A 170 -16.88 0.43 -11.48
C MET A 170 -17.40 1.07 -12.76
N TRP A 171 -18.40 0.46 -13.40
CA TRP A 171 -18.93 0.91 -14.68
C TRP A 171 -20.45 1.02 -14.65
N MET A 172 -20.93 2.07 -15.31
CA MET A 172 -22.31 2.19 -15.78
C MET A 172 -22.25 2.30 -17.29
N VAL A 173 -22.96 1.42 -17.98
CA VAL A 173 -23.11 1.49 -19.44
C VAL A 173 -24.60 1.52 -19.72
N GLY A 174 -25.08 2.61 -20.33
CA GLY A 174 -26.35 2.55 -21.03
C GLY A 174 -26.17 1.69 -22.27
N GLU A 175 -27.03 0.69 -22.50
CA GLU A 175 -27.01 -0.03 -23.77
C GLU A 175 -27.20 1.00 -24.92
N GLY A 176 -26.14 1.23 -25.71
CA GLY A 176 -26.15 1.99 -26.97
C GLY A 176 -26.85 3.37 -26.95
N THR A 177 -26.11 4.42 -26.60
CA THR A 177 -26.50 5.84 -26.81
C THR A 177 -27.89 6.19 -26.26
N ILE A 178 -28.00 6.29 -24.93
CA ILE A 178 -29.19 6.83 -24.26
C ILE A 178 -29.54 8.18 -24.91
N THR A 179 -30.72 8.27 -25.50
CA THR A 179 -31.24 9.52 -26.06
C THR A 179 -31.78 10.41 -24.94
N VAL A 180 -31.78 11.74 -25.13
CA VAL A 180 -32.35 12.69 -24.15
C VAL A 180 -33.79 12.33 -23.78
N LYS A 181 -34.54 11.78 -24.75
CA LYS A 181 -35.92 11.36 -24.58
C LYS A 181 -36.09 10.17 -23.63
N GLU A 182 -35.21 9.17 -23.70
CA GLU A 182 -35.25 8.00 -22.79
C GLU A 182 -34.85 8.37 -21.35
N LEU A 183 -34.00 9.39 -21.20
CA LEU A 183 -33.70 10.01 -19.91
C LEU A 183 -34.90 10.75 -19.33
N GLU A 184 -35.61 11.54 -20.15
CA GLU A 184 -36.80 12.31 -19.72
C GLU A 184 -38.00 11.41 -19.42
N GLU A 185 -38.17 10.32 -20.18
CA GLU A 185 -39.28 9.36 -20.01
C GLU A 185 -38.98 8.28 -18.96
N GLY A 186 -37.76 8.22 -18.42
CA GLY A 186 -37.35 7.25 -17.38
C GLY A 186 -37.28 5.80 -17.88
N THR A 187 -37.10 5.59 -19.19
CA THR A 187 -37.12 4.27 -19.85
C THR A 187 -35.73 3.71 -20.12
N ALA A 188 -34.66 4.47 -19.85
CA ALA A 188 -33.29 4.05 -20.06
C ALA A 188 -32.89 2.86 -19.16
N ILE A 189 -32.43 1.76 -19.77
CA ILE A 189 -31.84 0.63 -19.05
C ILE A 189 -30.35 0.92 -18.86
N ILE A 190 -29.96 1.20 -17.61
CA ILE A 190 -28.57 1.39 -17.22
C ILE A 190 -28.05 0.06 -16.71
N GLU A 191 -27.04 -0.48 -17.38
CA GLU A 191 -26.36 -1.66 -16.90
C GLU A 191 -25.20 -1.29 -15.97
N GLU A 192 -25.23 -1.83 -14.77
CA GLU A 192 -24.29 -1.55 -13.70
C GLU A 192 -23.43 -2.79 -13.41
N PHE A 193 -22.12 -2.66 -13.54
CA PHE A 193 -21.21 -3.78 -13.34
C PHE A 193 -19.82 -3.33 -12.90
N ALA A 194 -19.06 -4.27 -12.34
CA ALA A 194 -17.64 -4.10 -12.12
C ALA A 194 -16.85 -4.76 -13.24
N LYS A 195 -15.85 -4.05 -13.77
CA LYS A 195 -14.89 -4.56 -14.75
C LYS A 195 -13.63 -4.98 -14.02
N LEU A 196 -13.37 -6.28 -13.95
CA LEU A 196 -12.15 -6.85 -13.40
C LEU A 196 -11.22 -7.22 -14.56
N THR A 197 -10.04 -6.60 -14.63
CA THR A 197 -9.03 -6.88 -15.67
C THR A 197 -7.85 -7.59 -15.02
N LEU A 198 -7.48 -8.77 -15.52
CA LEU A 198 -6.51 -9.69 -14.92
C LEU A 198 -5.37 -10.00 -15.88
N LEU A 199 -4.15 -10.08 -15.39
CA LEU A 199 -3.00 -10.60 -16.10
C LEU A 199 -2.31 -11.62 -15.20
N HIS A 200 -2.30 -12.88 -15.64
CA HIS A 200 -1.65 -13.98 -14.92
C HIS A 200 -0.25 -14.22 -15.50
N CYS A 201 0.77 -14.06 -14.67
CA CYS A 201 2.16 -14.27 -15.06
C CYS A 201 2.74 -15.47 -14.30
N SER A 202 3.30 -16.43 -15.03
CA SER A 202 4.00 -17.57 -14.44
C SER A 202 5.46 -17.21 -14.13
N GLY A 203 6.01 -17.70 -13.02
CA GLY A 203 7.39 -17.36 -12.57
C GLY A 203 8.52 -17.89 -13.48
N GLY A 204 8.18 -18.70 -14.48
CA GLY A 204 9.10 -19.30 -15.44
C GLY A 204 9.14 -18.65 -16.83
N ASP A 205 8.24 -17.70 -17.13
CA ASP A 205 8.16 -17.05 -18.44
C ASP A 205 9.20 -15.93 -18.55
N ARG A 206 10.48 -16.33 -18.45
CA ARG A 206 11.60 -15.43 -18.20
C ARG A 206 12.08 -14.70 -19.45
N ASP A 207 11.85 -15.25 -20.64
CA ASP A 207 12.36 -14.66 -21.90
C ASP A 207 11.49 -14.94 -23.15
N ASN A 208 10.32 -15.57 -23.00
CA ASN A 208 9.57 -16.02 -24.17
C ASN A 208 8.36 -15.12 -24.45
N ASN A 209 8.52 -14.20 -25.40
CA ASN A 209 7.45 -13.34 -25.95
C ASN A 209 6.29 -14.12 -26.63
N ASN A 210 6.23 -15.45 -26.48
CA ASN A 210 5.38 -16.35 -27.26
C ASN A 210 4.52 -17.30 -26.41
N SER A 211 4.45 -17.11 -25.08
CA SER A 211 3.47 -17.83 -24.26
C SER A 211 2.12 -17.13 -24.32
N SER A 212 1.07 -17.88 -24.65
CA SER A 212 -0.35 -17.48 -24.61
C SER A 212 -0.85 -17.04 -23.22
N SER A 213 0.02 -16.99 -22.21
CA SER A 213 -0.27 -16.59 -20.82
C SER A 213 -0.16 -15.08 -20.57
N ASN A 214 0.39 -14.28 -21.49
CA ASN A 214 0.64 -12.84 -21.26
C ASN A 214 -0.44 -11.92 -21.84
N SER A 215 -1.69 -12.38 -21.90
CA SER A 215 -2.82 -11.57 -22.37
C SER A 215 -3.75 -11.18 -21.22
N TRP A 216 -4.19 -9.93 -21.22
CA TRP A 216 -5.21 -9.46 -20.29
C TRP A 216 -6.54 -10.21 -20.48
N VAL A 217 -7.10 -10.71 -19.39
CA VAL A 217 -8.44 -11.26 -19.31
C VAL A 217 -9.35 -10.22 -18.67
N VAL A 218 -10.44 -9.85 -19.36
CA VAL A 218 -11.42 -8.90 -18.84
C VAL A 218 -12.68 -9.67 -18.44
N LYS A 219 -13.08 -9.56 -17.17
CA LYS A 219 -14.30 -10.14 -16.62
C LYS A 219 -15.27 -9.04 -16.24
N LYS A 220 -16.52 -9.20 -16.67
CA LYS A 220 -17.66 -8.38 -16.25
C LYS A 220 -18.32 -9.07 -15.07
N LEU A 221 -18.32 -8.43 -13.91
CA LEU A 221 -18.80 -9.00 -12.65
C LEU A 221 -19.99 -8.21 -12.14
N ALA A 222 -20.94 -8.91 -11.51
CA ALA A 222 -22.01 -8.27 -10.76
C ALA A 222 -21.42 -7.46 -9.60
N LEU A 223 -21.99 -6.28 -9.36
CA LEU A 223 -21.61 -5.46 -8.23
C LEU A 223 -22.05 -6.13 -6.93
N PRO A 224 -21.26 -6.01 -5.84
CA PRO A 224 -21.71 -6.49 -4.54
C PRO A 224 -22.93 -5.68 -4.07
N PRO A 225 -23.86 -6.29 -3.30
CA PRO A 225 -25.00 -5.57 -2.73
C PRO A 225 -24.53 -4.35 -1.95
N PHE A 226 -25.14 -3.19 -2.22
CA PHE A 226 -24.86 -1.95 -1.52
C PHE A 226 -26.16 -1.29 -1.07
N ASP A 227 -26.43 -1.39 0.22
CA ASP A 227 -27.58 -0.73 0.81
C ASP A 227 -27.26 0.76 1.01
N SER A 228 -27.96 1.62 0.26
CA SER A 228 -27.91 3.08 0.40
C SER A 228 -29.24 3.73 0.02
N ASP A 229 -29.59 4.78 0.75
CA ASP A 229 -30.80 5.61 0.54
C ASP A 229 -30.86 6.27 -0.85
N TYR A 230 -29.75 6.23 -1.61
CA TYR A 230 -29.57 6.89 -2.90
C TYR A 230 -29.54 5.91 -4.09
N GLY A 231 -30.19 4.75 -3.98
CA GLY A 231 -30.48 3.90 -5.14
C GLY A 231 -29.54 2.71 -5.35
N GLY A 232 -29.16 2.00 -4.28
CA GLY A 232 -28.50 0.69 -4.42
C GLY A 232 -27.14 0.76 -5.13
N HIS A 233 -26.94 -0.09 -6.14
CA HIS A 233 -25.69 -0.20 -6.92
C HIS A 233 -25.25 1.11 -7.60
N SER A 234 -26.18 1.95 -8.06
CA SER A 234 -25.88 3.28 -8.64
C SER A 234 -25.18 4.21 -7.64
N GLY A 235 -25.61 4.14 -6.38
CA GLY A 235 -24.96 4.81 -5.26
C GLY A 235 -23.54 4.29 -5.01
N LEU A 236 -23.30 2.99 -5.19
CA LEU A 236 -21.95 2.43 -5.05
C LEU A 236 -21.03 2.95 -6.15
N ILE A 237 -21.45 2.90 -7.41
CA ILE A 237 -20.59 3.26 -8.56
C ILE A 237 -20.21 4.74 -8.53
N SER A 238 -21.17 5.61 -8.25
CA SER A 238 -20.95 7.06 -8.18
C SER A 238 -20.03 7.49 -7.04
N LYS A 239 -19.95 6.70 -5.96
CA LYS A 239 -19.20 7.03 -4.73
C LYS A 239 -17.91 6.25 -4.57
N TRP A 240 -17.75 5.14 -5.28
CA TRP A 240 -16.58 4.28 -5.14
C TRP A 240 -15.36 4.94 -5.78
N SER A 241 -14.30 5.08 -4.98
CA SER A 241 -12.97 5.46 -5.44
C SER A 241 -11.98 4.65 -4.63
N SER A 242 -11.18 3.82 -5.30
CA SER A 242 -10.18 2.99 -4.64
C SER A 242 -8.95 3.83 -4.31
N GLN A 243 -8.58 3.91 -3.02
CA GLN A 243 -7.34 4.58 -2.59
C GLN A 243 -6.14 3.63 -2.59
N ILE A 244 -6.36 2.34 -2.32
CA ILE A 244 -5.31 1.34 -2.28
C ILE A 244 -5.86 -0.05 -2.63
N ALA A 245 -5.02 -0.90 -3.22
CA ALA A 245 -5.28 -2.32 -3.36
C ALA A 245 -4.16 -3.14 -2.72
N PHE A 246 -4.51 -4.25 -2.08
CA PHE A 246 -3.55 -5.15 -1.44
C PHE A 246 -4.04 -6.59 -1.48
N SER A 247 -3.11 -7.53 -1.30
CA SER A 247 -3.40 -8.96 -1.35
C SER A 247 -3.30 -9.60 0.02
N HIS A 248 -4.19 -10.55 0.29
CA HIS A 248 -4.15 -11.35 1.50
C HIS A 248 -4.91 -12.66 1.33
N GLY A 249 -4.34 -13.78 1.78
CA GLY A 249 -5.05 -15.07 1.80
C GLY A 249 -5.60 -15.52 0.43
N GLY A 250 -4.83 -15.30 -0.65
CA GLY A 250 -5.22 -15.64 -2.02
C GLY A 250 -6.21 -14.67 -2.69
N LYS A 251 -6.62 -13.61 -2.00
CA LYS A 251 -7.59 -12.63 -2.51
C LYS A 251 -6.94 -11.26 -2.69
N VAL A 252 -7.52 -10.46 -3.58
CA VAL A 252 -7.18 -9.05 -3.73
C VAL A 252 -8.31 -8.20 -3.14
N TYR A 253 -7.93 -7.18 -2.38
CA TYR A 253 -8.80 -6.23 -1.72
C TYR A 253 -8.57 -4.84 -2.30
N TRP A 254 -9.63 -4.17 -2.73
CA TRP A 254 -9.65 -2.77 -3.14
C TRP A 254 -10.37 -1.96 -2.07
N ALA A 255 -9.72 -0.92 -1.58
CA ALA A 255 -10.21 -0.14 -0.45
C ALA A 255 -10.68 1.24 -0.88
N SER A 256 -11.93 1.56 -0.56
CA SER A 256 -12.45 2.92 -0.51
C SER A 256 -12.54 3.36 0.95
N TYR A 257 -11.71 4.29 1.38
CA TYR A 257 -11.66 4.82 2.74
C TYR A 257 -12.96 5.50 3.20
N ASN A 258 -13.90 5.76 2.30
CA ASN A 258 -15.22 6.31 2.63
C ASN A 258 -16.31 5.23 2.71
N ILE A 259 -16.04 4.00 2.24
CA ILE A 259 -17.05 2.95 2.08
C ILE A 259 -16.62 1.67 2.78
N GLY A 260 -15.50 1.08 2.36
CA GLY A 260 -15.15 -0.28 2.75
C GLY A 260 -14.15 -0.96 1.83
N LEU A 261 -14.13 -2.28 1.89
CA LEU A 261 -13.32 -3.17 1.07
C LEU A 261 -14.20 -3.91 0.08
N ILE A 262 -13.88 -3.82 -1.21
CA ILE A 262 -14.36 -4.81 -2.20
C ILE A 262 -13.24 -5.82 -2.39
N PHE A 263 -13.57 -7.11 -2.43
CA PHE A 263 -12.57 -8.14 -2.61
C PHE A 263 -13.12 -9.36 -3.36
N CYS A 264 -12.22 -10.13 -3.97
CA CYS A 264 -12.51 -11.43 -4.55
C CYS A 264 -11.25 -12.29 -4.65
N ASP A 265 -11.42 -13.59 -4.85
CA ASP A 265 -10.35 -14.46 -5.30
C ASP A 265 -10.14 -14.26 -6.81
N VAL A 266 -8.99 -13.69 -7.17
CA VAL A 266 -8.68 -13.36 -8.58
C VAL A 266 -8.19 -14.58 -9.37
N LEU A 267 -7.90 -15.69 -8.70
CA LEU A 267 -7.46 -16.96 -9.31
C LEU A 267 -8.65 -17.87 -9.62
N GLU A 268 -9.83 -17.60 -9.07
CA GLU A 268 -11.06 -18.30 -9.42
C GLU A 268 -11.46 -18.06 -10.89
N SER A 269 -12.02 -19.10 -11.52
CA SER A 269 -12.55 -19.01 -12.88
C SER A 269 -13.68 -17.98 -12.98
N LEU A 270 -14.53 -17.90 -11.95
CA LEU A 270 -15.64 -16.96 -11.83
C LEU A 270 -15.57 -16.18 -10.50
N PRO A 271 -14.72 -15.15 -10.40
CA PRO A 271 -14.56 -14.36 -9.19
C PRO A 271 -15.87 -13.70 -8.77
N LYS A 272 -16.19 -13.76 -7.48
CA LYS A 272 -17.36 -13.10 -6.90
C LYS A 272 -16.92 -11.93 -6.03
N LEU A 273 -17.40 -10.73 -6.37
CA LEU A 273 -17.13 -9.54 -5.58
C LEU A 273 -17.96 -9.56 -4.30
N GLN A 274 -17.29 -9.25 -3.20
CA GLN A 274 -17.91 -9.08 -1.89
C GLN A 274 -17.52 -7.71 -1.34
N LEU A 275 -18.45 -7.07 -0.63
CA LEU A 275 -18.22 -5.77 0.01
C LEU A 275 -18.25 -5.93 1.53
N ILE A 276 -17.25 -5.37 2.21
CA ILE A 276 -17.19 -5.22 3.66
C ILE A 276 -17.15 -3.73 3.96
N LYS A 277 -18.22 -3.17 4.53
CA LYS A 277 -18.26 -1.76 4.95
C LYS A 277 -17.28 -1.54 6.10
N PHE A 278 -16.59 -0.39 6.11
CA PHE A 278 -15.76 -0.01 7.26
C PHE A 278 -16.64 0.36 8.47
N PRO A 279 -16.15 0.19 9.71
CA PRO A 279 -16.92 0.37 10.93
C PRO A 279 -17.05 1.85 11.31
N PHE A 280 -17.65 2.66 10.43
CA PHE A 280 -18.01 4.04 10.75
C PHE A 280 -19.25 4.05 11.65
N PRO A 281 -19.33 4.94 12.65
CA PRO A 281 -20.61 5.26 13.27
C PRO A 281 -21.62 5.68 12.19
N GLU A 282 -22.82 5.11 12.21
CA GLU A 282 -23.83 5.28 11.14
C GLU A 282 -24.22 6.76 10.91
N SER A 283 -24.12 7.59 11.96
CA SER A 283 -24.28 9.04 11.88
C SER A 283 -23.21 9.78 11.05
N GLU A 284 -22.03 9.18 10.85
CA GLU A 284 -20.94 9.77 10.07
C GLU A 284 -21.10 9.54 8.57
N ILE A 285 -21.77 8.45 8.17
CA ILE A 285 -22.03 8.11 6.77
C ILE A 285 -22.88 9.22 6.12
N GLN A 286 -23.86 9.78 6.84
CA GLN A 286 -24.71 10.88 6.34
C GLN A 286 -23.93 12.19 6.16
N LEU A 287 -22.95 12.48 7.04
CA LEU A 287 -22.12 13.67 6.97
C LEU A 287 -21.04 13.59 5.87
N LEU A 288 -20.51 12.39 5.60
CA LEU A 288 -19.57 12.12 4.50
C LEU A 288 -20.16 12.49 3.12
N PHE A 289 -21.49 12.49 2.98
CA PHE A 289 -22.18 12.79 1.73
C PHE A 289 -22.78 14.20 1.64
N HIS A 290 -22.79 14.99 2.74
CA HIS A 290 -23.42 16.32 2.78
C HIS A 290 -22.52 17.48 3.19
N VAL A 291 -21.31 17.24 3.72
CA VAL A 291 -20.47 18.34 4.21
C VAL A 291 -19.31 18.60 3.25
N LYS A 292 -19.44 19.69 2.48
CA LYS A 292 -18.41 20.21 1.57
C LYS A 292 -17.31 21.02 2.28
N THR A 293 -17.25 21.03 3.62
CA THR A 293 -16.50 22.05 4.35
C THR A 293 -15.96 21.55 5.68
N ASP A 294 -14.87 20.80 5.65
CA ASP A 294 -14.06 20.60 6.84
C ASP A 294 -12.63 21.05 6.51
N ASN A 295 -12.09 22.01 7.25
CA ASN A 295 -10.67 22.40 7.25
C ASN A 295 -9.71 21.25 7.65
N CYS A 296 -10.16 20.00 7.58
CA CYS A 296 -9.52 18.82 8.14
C CYS A 296 -8.56 18.10 7.17
N GLY A 297 -8.63 18.39 5.87
CA GLY A 297 -7.82 17.74 4.82
C GLY A 297 -8.51 16.50 4.20
N PRO A 298 -7.93 15.90 3.14
CA PRO A 298 -8.52 14.73 2.46
C PRO A 298 -8.66 13.52 3.39
N THR A 299 -9.72 12.71 3.25
CA THR A 299 -9.92 11.48 4.04
C THR A 299 -8.71 10.52 3.95
N ALA A 300 -8.05 10.47 2.79
CA ALA A 300 -6.84 9.67 2.58
C ALA A 300 -5.67 10.06 3.50
N SER A 301 -5.68 11.26 4.06
CA SER A 301 -4.70 11.69 5.06
C SER A 301 -4.95 11.12 6.46
N PHE A 302 -6.11 10.52 6.73
CA PHE A 302 -6.49 10.09 8.09
C PHE A 302 -6.91 8.62 8.20
N ARG A 303 -7.00 7.92 7.07
CA ARG A 303 -7.42 6.53 7.04
C ARG A 303 -6.40 5.66 6.35
N THR A 304 -6.26 4.43 6.81
CA THR A 304 -5.49 3.40 6.13
C THR A 304 -6.10 2.04 6.36
N VAL A 305 -5.85 1.13 5.44
CA VAL A 305 -6.12 -0.29 5.61
C VAL A 305 -4.96 -1.09 5.03
N GLY A 306 -4.61 -2.19 5.67
CA GLY A 306 -3.54 -3.06 5.19
C GLY A 306 -3.43 -4.33 6.01
N VAL A 307 -2.48 -5.17 5.63
CA VAL A 307 -2.17 -6.42 6.33
C VAL A 307 -1.12 -6.16 7.40
N SER A 308 -1.31 -6.75 8.58
CA SER A 308 -0.40 -6.70 9.71
C SER A 308 -0.42 -8.04 10.43
N ASP A 309 0.71 -8.74 10.47
CA ASP A 309 0.87 -10.08 11.06
C ASP A 309 -0.26 -11.04 10.63
N GLY A 310 -0.50 -11.09 9.32
CA GLY A 310 -1.55 -11.93 8.73
C GLY A 310 -2.99 -11.49 9.03
N LYS A 311 -3.22 -10.29 9.57
CA LYS A 311 -4.56 -9.73 9.87
C LYS A 311 -4.80 -8.47 9.07
N ILE A 312 -6.04 -8.27 8.60
CA ILE A 312 -6.41 -7.02 7.94
C ILE A 312 -6.80 -6.00 9.01
N LYS A 313 -6.09 -4.87 9.03
CA LYS A 313 -6.26 -3.77 9.98
C LYS A 313 -6.80 -2.54 9.27
N PHE A 314 -7.77 -1.87 9.89
CA PHE A 314 -8.23 -0.54 9.48
C PHE A 314 -7.91 0.45 10.59
N VAL A 315 -7.43 1.64 10.23
CA VAL A 315 -7.14 2.73 11.17
C VAL A 315 -7.81 4.00 10.67
N ASP A 316 -8.47 4.71 11.59
CA ASP A 316 -9.12 6.00 11.36
C ASP A 316 -8.62 7.01 12.39
N VAL A 317 -8.12 8.15 11.92
CA VAL A 317 -7.82 9.32 12.73
C VAL A 317 -9.00 10.28 12.64
N ASP A 318 -9.92 10.16 13.59
CA ASP A 318 -11.09 11.01 13.68
C ASP A 318 -10.67 12.39 14.21
N LYS A 319 -10.55 13.35 13.29
CA LYS A 319 -10.35 14.79 13.59
C LYS A 319 -11.60 15.47 14.19
N CYS A 320 -12.56 14.68 14.66
CA CYS A 320 -13.84 15.08 15.20
C CYS A 320 -14.70 15.92 14.24
N ARG A 321 -15.42 15.20 13.39
CA ARG A 321 -16.75 15.61 12.92
C ARG A 321 -17.82 15.55 14.03
N SER A 322 -17.47 15.02 15.22
CA SER A 322 -18.40 14.75 16.33
C SER A 322 -18.19 15.62 17.60
N ARG A 323 -16.98 16.12 17.91
CA ARG A 323 -16.70 17.05 19.04
C ARG A 323 -15.50 17.99 18.76
N PRO A 324 -15.67 19.33 18.70
CA PRO A 324 -14.64 20.28 18.20
C PRO A 324 -13.23 20.28 18.83
N SER A 325 -12.94 19.45 19.84
CA SER A 325 -11.70 19.49 20.64
C SER A 325 -11.04 18.14 20.91
N ALA A 326 -11.59 17.01 20.44
CA ALA A 326 -11.02 15.69 20.69
C ALA A 326 -10.54 15.05 19.36
N ILE A 327 -9.29 14.62 19.29
CA ILE A 327 -8.80 13.84 18.14
C ILE A 327 -8.59 12.42 18.62
N VAL A 328 -9.28 11.46 18.00
CA VAL A 328 -9.27 10.06 18.44
C VAL A 328 -8.82 9.17 17.30
N ILE A 329 -7.82 8.34 17.56
CA ILE A 329 -7.37 7.31 16.64
C ILE A 329 -7.99 5.99 17.05
N ARG A 330 -8.64 5.31 16.11
CA ARG A 330 -9.26 4.01 16.31
C ARG A 330 -8.64 3.00 15.35
N ALA A 331 -8.39 1.80 15.86
CA ALA A 331 -7.86 0.70 15.07
C ALA A 331 -8.75 -0.54 15.22
N TRP A 332 -9.10 -1.16 14.10
CA TRP A 332 -9.92 -2.37 14.03
C TRP A 332 -9.18 -3.50 13.33
N THR A 333 -9.48 -4.73 13.72
CA THR A 333 -9.07 -5.96 13.02
C THR A 333 -10.30 -6.61 12.40
N LEU A 334 -10.21 -6.96 11.12
CA LEU A 334 -11.21 -7.78 10.46
C LEU A 334 -11.12 -9.23 10.97
N GLN A 335 -12.16 -9.72 11.63
CA GLN A 335 -12.25 -11.11 12.08
C GLN A 335 -12.59 -12.00 10.89
N MET A 336 -11.69 -12.94 10.56
CA MET A 336 -11.91 -13.95 9.53
C MET A 336 -12.23 -15.31 10.17
N PRO A 337 -13.13 -16.12 9.58
CA PRO A 337 -13.79 -15.94 8.28
C PRO A 337 -15.10 -15.12 8.32
N GLN A 338 -15.50 -14.60 9.49
CA GLN A 338 -16.81 -13.94 9.65
C GLN A 338 -16.93 -12.61 8.90
N MET A 339 -15.81 -12.01 8.51
CA MET A 339 -15.72 -10.72 7.82
C MET A 339 -16.35 -9.56 8.62
N VAL A 340 -16.18 -9.57 9.94
CA VAL A 340 -16.70 -8.55 10.86
C VAL A 340 -15.56 -7.76 11.47
N TRP A 341 -15.65 -6.44 11.45
CA TRP A 341 -14.69 -5.56 12.11
C TRP A 341 -14.83 -5.63 13.63
N LYS A 342 -13.71 -5.89 14.32
CA LYS A 342 -13.60 -5.79 15.77
C LYS A 342 -12.71 -4.60 16.12
N LEU A 343 -13.20 -3.71 16.97
CA LEU A 343 -12.40 -2.61 17.52
C LEU A 343 -11.35 -3.17 18.49
N ASP A 344 -10.08 -2.86 18.27
CA ASP A 344 -8.98 -3.33 19.11
C ASP A 344 -8.50 -2.21 20.04
N ASP A 345 -8.14 -1.07 19.45
CA ASP A 345 -7.42 -0.01 20.15
C ASP A 345 -8.08 1.35 19.89
N VAL A 346 -8.11 2.17 20.95
CA VAL A 346 -8.58 3.56 20.91
C VAL A 346 -7.57 4.44 21.64
N LEU A 347 -7.09 5.46 20.94
CA LEU A 347 -6.07 6.39 21.41
C LEU A 347 -6.58 7.83 21.30
N ASP A 348 -6.64 8.51 22.44
CA ASP A 348 -6.82 9.96 22.48
C ASP A 348 -5.48 10.65 22.20
N VAL A 349 -5.45 11.46 21.14
CA VAL A 349 -4.24 12.16 20.70
C VAL A 349 -3.80 13.20 21.74
N ASN A 350 -4.73 13.84 22.47
CA ASN A 350 -4.37 14.74 23.56
C ASN A 350 -3.62 13.98 24.67
N GLY A 351 -4.06 12.76 24.96
CA GLY A 351 -3.36 11.84 25.88
C GLY A 351 -1.98 11.45 25.38
N LEU A 352 -1.84 11.15 24.07
CA LEU A 352 -0.55 10.85 23.45
C LEU A 352 0.42 12.02 23.58
N TRP A 353 -0.01 13.24 23.28
CA TRP A 353 0.78 14.47 23.43
C TRP A 353 1.24 14.71 24.88
N GLY A 354 0.39 14.36 25.85
CA GLY A 354 0.68 14.45 27.27
C GLY A 354 1.68 13.41 27.79
N SER A 355 1.86 12.31 27.06
CA SER A 355 2.66 11.15 27.48
C SER A 355 4.15 11.47 27.67
N ALA A 356 4.79 10.76 28.60
CA ALA A 356 6.23 10.86 28.82
C ALA A 356 7.04 10.49 27.57
N SER A 357 6.57 9.48 26.81
CA SER A 357 7.20 9.07 25.55
C SER A 357 7.19 10.15 24.48
N PHE A 358 6.08 10.90 24.34
CA PHE A 358 5.97 11.95 23.32
C PHE A 358 6.85 13.14 23.67
N LYS A 359 6.82 13.56 24.95
CA LYS A 359 7.67 14.64 25.49
C LYS A 359 9.15 14.30 25.41
N LYS A 360 9.53 13.04 25.65
CA LYS A 360 10.92 12.55 25.53
C LYS A 360 11.55 12.86 24.17
N TYR A 361 10.77 12.76 23.10
CA TYR A 361 11.25 13.02 21.73
C TYR A 361 11.16 14.50 21.32
N GLY A 362 10.62 15.39 22.17
CA GLY A 362 10.49 16.81 21.87
C GLY A 362 9.57 17.10 20.67
N LEU A 363 8.60 16.22 20.41
CA LEU A 363 7.71 16.32 19.24
C LEU A 363 6.71 17.49 19.40
N HIS A 364 6.41 18.16 18.29
CA HIS A 364 5.32 19.13 18.25
C HIS A 364 3.97 18.42 18.34
N GLN A 365 3.01 19.04 19.03
CA GLN A 365 1.63 18.55 19.18
C GLN A 365 0.82 18.74 17.90
N TRP A 366 1.29 18.13 16.81
CA TRP A 366 0.60 18.07 15.53
C TRP A 366 -0.29 16.85 15.46
N VAL A 367 -1.31 16.93 14.62
CA VAL A 367 -2.23 15.82 14.40
C VAL A 367 -1.49 14.72 13.63
N PRO A 368 -1.52 13.46 14.09
CA PRO A 368 -1.02 12.33 13.32
C PRO A 368 -1.76 12.17 11.99
N GLU A 369 -1.03 12.17 10.87
CA GLU A 369 -1.57 12.00 9.52
C GLU A 369 -0.94 10.78 8.84
N TYR A 370 -1.54 10.33 7.73
CA TYR A 370 -1.09 9.23 6.88
C TYR A 370 -0.73 7.96 7.68
N PRO A 371 -1.70 7.37 8.40
CA PRO A 371 -1.42 6.17 9.18
C PRO A 371 -0.90 5.04 8.27
N VAL A 372 0.05 4.27 8.79
CA VAL A 372 0.58 3.06 8.15
C VAL A 372 0.63 1.94 9.18
N VAL A 373 -0.10 0.86 8.95
CA VAL A 373 -0.06 -0.30 9.85
C VAL A 373 1.29 -1.01 9.70
N SER A 374 1.90 -1.39 10.83
CA SER A 374 3.12 -2.19 10.81
C SER A 374 2.82 -3.56 10.22
N LEU A 375 3.68 -4.07 9.33
CA LEU A 375 3.53 -5.44 8.82
C LEU A 375 3.73 -6.50 9.89
N LEU A 376 4.52 -6.20 10.93
CA LEU A 376 5.02 -7.20 11.87
C LEU A 376 4.26 -7.21 13.20
N ASP A 377 3.60 -6.11 13.56
CA ASP A 377 2.91 -5.98 14.84
C ASP A 377 1.57 -5.23 14.68
N PRO A 378 0.43 -5.88 14.95
CA PRO A 378 -0.90 -5.31 14.76
C PRO A 378 -1.28 -4.20 15.74
N HIS A 379 -0.49 -3.95 16.78
CA HIS A 379 -0.67 -2.82 17.71
C HIS A 379 0.21 -1.62 17.35
N ILE A 380 1.15 -1.77 16.40
CA ILE A 380 2.03 -0.69 15.96
C ILE A 380 1.47 -0.01 14.72
N VAL A 381 1.32 1.30 14.81
CA VAL A 381 0.92 2.17 13.68
C VAL A 381 1.91 3.31 13.56
N HIS A 382 2.35 3.57 12.34
CA HIS A 382 3.22 4.70 12.03
C HIS A 382 2.39 5.89 11.55
N PHE A 383 2.81 7.09 11.90
CA PHE A 383 2.15 8.32 11.50
C PHE A 383 3.15 9.38 11.07
N VAL A 384 2.72 10.27 10.18
CA VAL A 384 3.41 11.48 9.82
C VAL A 384 2.99 12.61 10.76
N LEU A 385 3.95 13.32 11.34
CA LEU A 385 3.73 14.60 12.00
C LEU A 385 4.42 15.70 11.19
N ARG A 386 3.66 16.70 10.76
CA ARG A 386 4.18 17.85 10.00
C ARG A 386 3.46 19.14 10.37
N GLN A 387 4.11 20.26 10.11
CA GLN A 387 3.47 21.57 10.22
C GLN A 387 2.42 21.76 9.11
N PRO A 388 1.27 22.41 9.38
CA PRO A 388 0.21 22.57 8.38
C PRO A 388 0.56 23.45 7.17
N ILE A 389 1.54 24.35 7.27
CA ILE A 389 1.81 25.40 6.26
C ILE A 389 3.21 25.29 5.65
N TYR A 390 4.22 24.91 6.46
CA TYR A 390 5.62 24.84 6.02
C TYR A 390 6.14 23.42 6.23
N HIS A 391 6.46 22.70 5.16
CA HIS A 391 6.94 21.32 5.22
C HIS A 391 8.41 21.20 5.68
N GLU A 392 8.95 22.20 6.39
CA GLU A 392 10.37 22.29 6.75
C GLU A 392 10.81 21.23 7.77
N GLN A 393 9.88 20.70 8.57
CA GLN A 393 10.15 19.63 9.52
C GLN A 393 9.05 18.59 9.48
N VAL A 394 9.41 17.38 9.08
CA VAL A 394 8.49 16.24 9.09
C VAL A 394 9.08 15.09 9.88
N TRP A 395 8.22 14.44 10.65
CA TRP A 395 8.55 13.28 11.44
C TRP A 395 7.71 12.11 11.00
N MET A 396 8.33 10.93 10.90
CA MET A 396 7.59 9.67 10.97
C MET A 396 7.74 9.12 12.39
N ILE A 397 6.62 8.95 13.07
CA ILE A 397 6.56 8.40 14.43
C ILE A 397 6.01 6.98 14.38
N THR A 398 6.49 6.13 15.28
CA THR A 398 5.96 4.79 15.54
C THR A 398 5.21 4.84 16.86
N VAL A 399 3.92 4.53 16.83
CA VAL A 399 3.06 4.54 18.00
C VAL A 399 2.61 3.12 18.31
N ASP A 400 2.79 2.72 19.56
CA ASP A 400 2.12 1.56 20.12
C ASP A 400 0.73 2.00 20.57
N MET A 401 -0.29 1.56 19.82
CA MET A 401 -1.68 1.91 20.04
C MET A 401 -2.23 1.34 21.34
N ARG A 402 -1.70 0.19 21.78
CA ARG A 402 -2.12 -0.51 23.01
C ARG A 402 -1.48 0.12 24.24
N ALA A 403 -0.17 0.38 24.18
CA ALA A 403 0.57 1.07 25.24
C ALA A 403 0.31 2.59 25.23
N LYS A 404 -0.34 3.12 24.19
CA LYS A 404 -0.66 4.54 24.01
C LYS A 404 0.57 5.43 24.09
N SER A 405 1.66 5.00 23.44
CA SER A 405 2.98 5.61 23.60
C SER A 405 3.75 5.68 22.28
N VAL A 406 4.65 6.65 22.17
CA VAL A 406 5.58 6.76 21.03
C VAL A 406 6.78 5.87 21.30
N VAL A 407 6.99 4.86 20.45
CA VAL A 407 8.09 3.90 20.59
C VAL A 407 9.37 4.44 19.96
N SER A 408 9.28 5.03 18.78
CA SER A 408 10.41 5.58 18.04
C SER A 408 9.96 6.68 17.08
N CYS A 409 10.90 7.49 16.59
CA CYS A 409 10.63 8.49 15.57
C CYS A 409 11.83 8.70 14.66
N LYS A 410 11.57 9.20 13.45
CA LYS A 410 12.58 9.63 12.49
C LYS A 410 12.24 11.04 12.02
N ASN A 411 13.18 11.96 12.21
CA ASN A 411 13.11 13.30 11.62
C ASN A 411 13.61 13.26 10.17
N TYR A 412 12.95 14.02 9.32
CA TYR A 412 13.35 14.33 7.96
C TYR A 412 13.55 15.85 7.89
N PRO A 413 14.78 16.36 8.16
CA PRO A 413 15.04 17.79 8.30
C PRO A 413 14.95 18.53 6.96
N ASN A 414 14.54 19.80 7.03
CA ASN A 414 14.41 20.80 5.97
C ASN A 414 13.29 20.64 4.96
N GLY A 415 12.56 19.53 4.92
CA GLY A 415 11.62 19.28 3.82
C GLY A 415 12.28 19.17 2.43
N GLU A 416 13.36 19.92 2.10
CA GLU A 416 13.73 20.17 0.69
C GLU A 416 14.96 21.07 0.37
N LYS A 417 16.03 21.21 1.18
CA LYS A 417 17.16 22.11 0.79
C LYS A 417 18.58 21.52 0.86
N GLY A 418 18.80 20.34 0.30
CA GLY A 418 20.16 19.79 0.23
C GLY A 418 20.52 18.94 -0.98
N TYR A 419 19.55 18.40 -1.72
CA TYR A 419 19.79 17.62 -2.94
C TYR A 419 18.57 17.78 -3.84
N GLU A 420 18.76 17.88 -5.15
CA GLU A 420 17.73 18.16 -6.16
C GLU A 420 16.53 17.20 -6.17
N TYR A 421 16.49 16.15 -5.33
CA TYR A 421 15.24 15.48 -4.98
C TYR A 421 15.34 14.63 -3.70
N LYS A 422 15.01 15.21 -2.53
CA LYS A 422 14.74 14.46 -1.28
C LYS A 422 13.75 15.22 -0.38
N GLY A 423 12.54 15.44 -0.88
CA GLY A 423 11.36 15.64 -0.05
C GLY A 423 10.49 14.38 -0.16
N LEU A 424 9.91 13.94 0.94
CA LEU A 424 8.64 13.20 0.85
C LEU A 424 7.68 14.18 0.18
N LEU A 425 7.56 14.11 -1.15
CA LEU A 425 6.36 14.61 -1.80
C LEU A 425 5.28 13.73 -1.20
N PHE A 426 4.57 14.21 -0.18
CA PHE A 426 3.58 13.43 0.56
C PHE A 426 2.43 13.13 -0.39
N ASN A 427 2.64 12.13 -1.23
CA ASN A 427 1.63 11.34 -1.86
C ASN A 427 0.89 10.66 -0.69
N PRO A 428 -0.44 10.74 -0.63
CA PRO A 428 -1.22 10.30 0.53
C PRO A 428 -1.17 8.78 0.81
N TYR A 429 -0.24 8.05 0.20
CA TYR A 429 -0.22 6.60 0.15
C TYR A 429 1.19 6.08 0.45
N TYR A 430 1.29 5.25 1.47
CA TYR A 430 2.44 4.41 1.76
C TYR A 430 2.05 2.95 1.51
N ILE A 431 3.01 2.16 1.02
CA ILE A 431 2.82 0.73 0.80
C ILE A 431 3.82 -0.03 1.67
N SER A 432 3.32 -0.95 2.47
CA SER A 432 4.18 -1.84 3.25
C SER A 432 4.41 -3.14 2.49
N SER A 433 5.65 -3.62 2.46
CA SER A 433 5.99 -4.91 1.84
C SER A 433 7.03 -5.70 2.66
N GLU A 434 6.96 -7.03 2.57
CA GLU A 434 7.92 -7.96 3.15
C GLU A 434 9.08 -8.21 2.18
N LEU A 435 10.19 -7.48 2.36
CA LEU A 435 11.39 -7.67 1.56
C LEU A 435 12.56 -8.02 2.48
N SER A 436 13.13 -9.21 2.30
CA SER A 436 14.34 -9.60 3.03
C SER A 436 15.57 -8.92 2.42
N LYS A 437 16.46 -8.40 3.25
CA LYS A 437 17.82 -8.02 2.85
C LYS A 437 18.68 -9.22 2.47
#